data_AF-B9XDY6-F1
#
_entry.id   AF-B9XDY6-F1
#
_cell.length_a   1.000
_cell.length_b   1.000
_cell.length_c   1.000
_cell.angle_alpha   90.00
_cell.angle_beta   90.00
_cell.angle_gamma   90.00
#
_symmetry.space_group_name_H-M   'P 1'
#
loop_
_entity.id
_entity.type
_entity.pdbx_description
1 polymer ?
#
loop_
_entity_poly.entity_id
_entity_poly.type
_entity_poly.pdbx_seq_one_letter_code
_entity_poly.pdbx_strand_id
1 'polypeptide(L)'
;MAISIVRNLQQYGGINQDALAGMFVSEYVKDPRRGYGGTAHSILQRISNGVSWQLASREVFDGMGSMGNGGAMRAAPIGAYFADDISKAIEHARLSAEVTHAHAEGQAGAIAIAVAAAWAFTHRDKPNIGNRELIEYVADHTP
;
A
#
# COMPACT_ATOMS: atom_id res chain seq x y z
N MET A 1 -6.48 8.10 -1.19
CA MET A 1 -5.60 6.91 -1.22
C MET A 1 -6.05 5.87 -0.19
N ALA A 2 -5.84 6.02 1.12
CA ALA A 2 -6.23 4.99 2.11
C ALA A 2 -7.74 4.65 2.11
N ILE A 3 -8.63 5.62 1.86
CA ILE A 3 -10.08 5.35 1.71
C ILE A 3 -10.36 4.36 0.57
N SER A 4 -9.62 4.44 -0.54
CA SER A 4 -9.74 3.51 -1.67
C SER A 4 -9.31 2.10 -1.28
N ILE A 5 -8.31 1.96 -0.40
CA ILE A 5 -7.90 0.66 0.17
C ILE A 5 -9.04 0.03 0.95
N VAL A 6 -9.67 0.79 1.86
CA VAL A 6 -10.81 0.31 2.65
C VAL A 6 -11.97 -0.13 1.75
N ARG A 7 -12.33 0.67 0.74
CA ARG A 7 -13.39 0.33 -0.22
C ARG A 7 -13.06 -0.93 -1.02
N ASN A 8 -11.80 -1.09 -1.44
CA ASN A 8 -11.36 -2.25 -2.20
C ASN A 8 -11.43 -3.53 -1.35
N LEU A 9 -10.93 -3.49 -0.11
CA LEU A 9 -11.05 -4.59 0.85
C LEU A 9 -12.51 -4.95 1.14
N GLN A 10 -13.36 -3.95 1.36
CA GLN A 10 -14.79 -4.16 1.62
C GLN A 10 -15.50 -4.83 0.44
N GLN A 11 -15.16 -4.45 -0.79
CA GLN A 11 -15.83 -4.95 -1.99
C GLN A 11 -15.31 -6.31 -2.45
N TYR A 12 -14.00 -6.57 -2.31
CA TYR A 12 -13.34 -7.73 -2.91
C TYR A 12 -12.78 -8.73 -1.90
N GLY A 13 -12.82 -8.44 -0.60
CA GLY A 13 -12.23 -9.30 0.44
C GLY A 13 -10.70 -9.36 0.41
N GLY A 14 -10.06 -8.46 -0.35
CA GLY A 14 -8.64 -8.41 -0.60
C GLY A 14 -8.31 -7.33 -1.62
N ILE A 15 -7.03 -7.20 -1.95
CA ILE A 15 -6.57 -6.19 -2.93
C ILE A 15 -6.78 -6.71 -4.35
N ASN A 16 -7.75 -6.14 -5.05
CA ASN A 16 -7.88 -6.22 -6.50
C ASN A 16 -7.17 -5.01 -7.14
N GLN A 17 -6.02 -5.24 -7.79
CA GLN A 17 -5.14 -4.17 -8.28
C GLN A 17 -5.77 -3.31 -9.38
N ASP A 18 -6.48 -3.93 -10.33
CA ASP A 18 -7.13 -3.21 -11.43
C ASP A 18 -8.24 -2.28 -10.90
N ALA A 19 -9.10 -2.81 -10.02
CA ALA A 19 -10.13 -2.00 -9.37
C ALA A 19 -9.50 -0.90 -8.50
N LEU A 20 -8.43 -1.20 -7.77
CA LEU A 20 -7.73 -0.24 -6.93
C LEU A 20 -7.10 0.89 -7.74
N ALA A 21 -6.48 0.58 -8.89
CA ALA A 21 -5.95 1.58 -9.81
C ALA A 21 -7.05 2.54 -10.29
N GLY A 22 -8.20 2.02 -10.70
CA GLY A 22 -9.37 2.83 -11.07
C GLY A 22 -9.88 3.69 -9.92
N MET A 23 -9.92 3.16 -8.69
CA MET A 23 -10.31 3.92 -7.51
C MET A 23 -9.31 5.04 -7.17
N PHE A 24 -8.00 4.82 -7.33
CA PHE A 24 -7.00 5.87 -7.13
C PHE A 24 -7.13 6.98 -8.18
N VAL A 25 -7.32 6.62 -9.45
CA VAL A 25 -7.55 7.60 -10.52
C VAL A 25 -8.82 8.39 -10.27
N SER A 26 -9.92 7.75 -9.89
CA SER A 26 -11.18 8.44 -9.59
C SER A 26 -11.02 9.46 -8.46
N GLU A 27 -10.30 9.12 -7.39
CA GLU A 27 -10.05 10.03 -6.28
C GLU A 27 -9.03 11.13 -6.64
N TYR A 28 -8.08 10.86 -7.53
CA TYR A 28 -7.14 11.84 -8.04
C TYR A 28 -7.81 12.89 -8.92
N VAL A 29 -8.63 12.46 -9.88
CA VAL A 29 -9.32 13.36 -10.82
C VAL A 29 -10.29 14.29 -10.11
N LYS A 30 -10.94 13.83 -9.03
CA LYS A 30 -11.84 14.68 -8.21
C LYS A 30 -11.11 15.85 -7.55
N ASP A 31 -9.89 15.64 -7.08
CA ASP A 31 -9.08 16.69 -6.45
C ASP A 31 -7.57 16.42 -6.62
N PRO A 32 -6.98 16.86 -7.74
CA PRO A 32 -5.55 16.70 -7.99
C PRO A 32 -4.68 17.47 -6.97
N ARG A 33 -5.22 18.51 -6.31
CA ARG A 33 -4.46 19.40 -5.41
C ARG A 33 -4.45 18.92 -3.96
N ARG A 34 -4.88 17.68 -3.70
CA ARG A 34 -4.93 17.05 -2.37
C ARG A 34 -3.55 16.77 -1.74
N GLY A 35 -2.45 17.23 -2.35
CA GLY A 35 -1.08 17.03 -1.85
C GLY A 35 -0.42 15.73 -2.33
N TYR A 36 -0.71 15.26 -3.54
CA TYR A 36 0.01 14.14 -4.13
C TYR A 36 1.47 14.53 -4.41
N GLY A 37 2.41 13.59 -4.24
CA GLY A 37 3.79 13.79 -4.68
C GLY A 37 3.91 13.84 -6.20
N GLY A 38 4.95 14.48 -6.73
CA GLY A 38 5.14 14.65 -8.18
C GLY A 38 5.13 13.34 -8.98
N THR A 39 5.74 12.28 -8.45
CA THR A 39 5.68 10.95 -9.08
C THR A 39 4.26 10.38 -9.07
N ALA A 40 3.52 10.52 -7.97
CA ALA A 40 2.14 10.05 -7.88
C ALA A 40 1.23 10.79 -8.87
N HIS A 41 1.42 12.11 -9.04
CA HIS A 41 0.77 12.88 -10.11
C HIS A 41 1.01 12.27 -11.49
N SER A 42 2.28 12.05 -11.84
CA SER A 42 2.66 11.47 -13.13
C SER A 42 2.00 10.11 -13.36
N ILE A 43 2.11 9.19 -12.40
CA ILE A 43 1.51 7.85 -12.51
C ILE A 43 -0.01 7.93 -12.69
N LEU A 44 -0.72 8.66 -11.83
CA LEU A 44 -2.18 8.70 -11.84
C LEU A 44 -2.73 9.41 -13.08
N GLN A 45 -2.03 10.42 -13.59
CA GLN A 45 -2.38 11.08 -14.85
C GLN A 45 -2.15 10.18 -16.06
N ARG A 46 -1.08 9.38 -16.07
CA ARG A 46 -0.84 8.39 -17.13
C ARG A 46 -1.94 7.33 -17.14
N ILE A 47 -2.33 6.82 -15.98
CA ILE A 47 -3.41 5.84 -15.88
C ILE A 47 -4.74 6.46 -16.33
N SER A 48 -5.04 7.71 -15.94
CA SER A 48 -6.26 8.39 -16.41
C SER A 48 -6.31 8.59 -17.92
N ASN A 49 -5.14 8.64 -18.58
CA ASN A 49 -5.00 8.77 -20.03
C ASN A 49 -4.94 7.40 -20.75
N GLY A 50 -5.26 6.30 -20.06
CA GLY A 50 -5.39 4.97 -20.65
C GLY A 50 -4.13 4.11 -20.62
N VAL A 51 -3.04 4.56 -20.00
CA VAL A 51 -1.86 3.70 -19.77
C VAL A 51 -2.20 2.68 -18.68
N SER A 52 -1.82 1.40 -18.88
CA SER A 52 -2.01 0.39 -17.83
C SER A 52 -1.24 0.75 -16.56
N TRP A 53 -1.78 0.44 -15.38
CA TRP A 53 -1.12 0.77 -14.12
C TRP A 53 0.23 0.04 -13.98
N GLN A 54 0.36 -1.14 -14.56
CA GLN A 54 1.60 -1.93 -14.58
C GLN A 54 2.72 -1.15 -15.28
N LEU A 55 2.43 -0.55 -16.44
CA LEU A 55 3.41 0.27 -17.17
C LEU A 55 3.67 1.60 -16.46
N ALA A 56 2.60 2.29 -16.05
CA ALA A 56 2.71 3.60 -15.41
C ALA A 56 3.54 3.57 -14.12
N SER A 57 3.38 2.52 -13.30
CA SER A 57 4.11 2.35 -12.03
C SER A 57 5.56 1.90 -12.20
N ARG A 58 5.88 1.14 -13.25
CA ARG A 58 7.23 0.59 -13.52
C ARG A 58 8.14 1.59 -14.20
N GLU A 59 7.63 2.35 -15.17
CA GLU A 59 8.48 3.20 -16.02
C GLU A 59 8.97 4.50 -15.36
N VAL A 60 8.47 4.86 -14.17
CA VAL A 60 9.04 5.99 -13.42
C VAL A 60 10.46 5.67 -12.94
N PHE A 61 11.31 6.68 -12.83
CA PHE A 61 12.72 6.54 -12.43
C PHE A 61 13.46 5.53 -13.34
N ASP A 62 13.44 5.77 -14.64
CA ASP A 62 14.15 4.96 -15.66
C ASP A 62 13.82 3.47 -15.61
N GLY A 63 12.57 3.12 -15.29
CA GLY A 63 12.11 1.74 -15.23
C GLY A 63 12.28 1.04 -13.88
N MET A 64 12.86 1.72 -12.88
CA MET A 64 13.06 1.14 -11.54
C MET A 64 11.77 1.14 -10.70
N GLY A 65 10.85 2.07 -10.95
CA GLY A 65 9.68 2.29 -10.10
C GLY A 65 9.97 3.19 -8.90
N SER A 66 8.93 3.65 -8.21
CA SER A 66 9.08 4.55 -7.06
C SER A 66 9.45 3.82 -5.77
N MET A 67 10.51 4.29 -5.09
CA MET A 67 10.92 3.89 -3.74
C MET A 67 10.20 4.68 -2.63
N GLY A 68 9.31 5.61 -2.98
CA GLY A 68 8.67 6.51 -2.03
C GLY A 68 7.74 5.80 -1.04
N ASN A 69 7.43 6.47 0.07
CA ASN A 69 6.56 5.95 1.13
C ASN A 69 5.05 6.00 0.80
N GLY A 70 4.66 6.36 -0.43
CA GLY A 70 3.25 6.53 -0.80
C GLY A 70 2.45 5.23 -0.77
N GLY A 71 3.11 4.07 -0.90
CA GLY A 71 2.52 2.74 -0.66
C GLY A 71 2.32 2.51 0.84
N ALA A 72 3.32 2.85 1.64
CA ALA A 72 3.31 2.70 3.09
C ALA A 72 2.24 3.54 3.79
N MET A 73 2.08 4.81 3.41
CA MET A 73 1.13 5.75 4.05
C MET A 73 -0.34 5.30 4.00
N ARG A 74 -0.67 4.28 3.20
CA ARG A 74 -2.03 3.78 2.98
C ARG A 74 -2.21 2.30 3.36
N ALA A 75 -1.18 1.64 3.89
CA ALA A 75 -1.16 0.19 4.06
C ALA A 75 -1.77 -0.33 5.38
N ALA A 76 -1.87 0.50 6.42
CA ALA A 76 -2.35 0.07 7.73
C ALA A 76 -3.73 -0.65 7.73
N PRO A 77 -4.75 -0.21 6.95
CA PRO A 77 -6.02 -0.94 6.88
C PRO A 77 -5.89 -2.38 6.35
N ILE A 78 -4.90 -2.65 5.50
CA ILE A 78 -4.64 -4.00 4.96
C ILE A 78 -4.16 -4.91 6.07
N GLY A 79 -3.19 -4.44 6.85
CA GLY A 79 -2.67 -5.16 8.00
C GLY A 79 -3.73 -5.48 9.05
N ALA A 80 -4.55 -4.49 9.39
CA ALA A 80 -5.66 -4.69 10.33
C ALA A 80 -6.72 -5.67 9.80
N TYR A 81 -7.01 -5.65 8.49
CA TYR A 81 -8.00 -6.54 7.88
C TYR A 81 -7.57 -8.01 7.84
N PHE A 82 -6.28 -8.26 7.64
CA PHE A 82 -5.68 -9.61 7.63
C PHE A 82 -4.88 -9.89 8.89
N ALA A 83 -5.25 -9.32 10.03
CA ALA A 83 -4.44 -9.41 11.24
C ALA A 83 -4.32 -10.85 11.78
N ASP A 84 -5.25 -11.72 11.42
CA ASP A 84 -5.25 -13.16 11.72
C ASP A 84 -4.43 -14.02 10.73
N ASP A 85 -3.97 -13.43 9.62
CA ASP A 85 -3.24 -14.11 8.55
C ASP A 85 -2.12 -13.20 8.00
N ILE A 86 -0.96 -13.26 8.66
CA ILE A 86 0.17 -12.36 8.34
C ILE A 86 0.66 -12.54 6.89
N SER A 87 0.58 -13.75 6.34
CA SER A 87 0.96 -14.02 4.95
C SER A 87 0.08 -13.24 3.98
N LYS A 88 -1.24 -13.20 4.21
CA LYS A 88 -2.16 -12.36 3.43
C LYS A 88 -1.92 -10.87 3.64
N ALA A 89 -1.62 -10.44 4.86
CA ALA A 89 -1.29 -9.03 5.13
C ALA A 89 -0.09 -8.57 4.28
N ILE A 90 0.98 -9.37 4.24
CA ILE A 90 2.18 -9.12 3.43
C ILE A 90 1.84 -9.12 1.93
N GLU A 91 1.15 -10.16 1.46
CA GLU A 91 0.79 -10.29 0.04
C GLU A 91 -0.04 -9.10 -0.43
N HIS A 92 -1.11 -8.77 0.28
CA HIS A 92 -2.01 -7.70 -0.12
C HIS A 92 -1.38 -6.30 0.05
N ALA A 93 -0.50 -6.11 1.04
CA ALA A 93 0.27 -4.87 1.15
C ALA A 93 1.15 -4.64 -0.09
N ARG A 94 1.88 -5.68 -0.52
CA ARG A 94 2.69 -5.69 -1.74
C ARG A 94 1.85 -5.38 -2.97
N LEU A 95 0.73 -6.09 -3.16
CA LEU A 95 -0.19 -5.88 -4.29
C LEU A 95 -0.72 -4.44 -4.33
N SER A 96 -1.07 -3.86 -3.17
CA SER A 96 -1.56 -2.48 -3.11
C SER A 96 -0.50 -1.43 -3.44
N ALA A 97 0.75 -1.69 -3.05
CA ALA A 97 1.87 -0.80 -3.28
C ALA A 97 2.25 -0.79 -4.76
N GLU A 98 2.32 -1.97 -5.39
CA GLU A 98 2.72 -2.19 -6.79
C GLU A 98 1.95 -1.30 -7.78
N VAL A 99 0.67 -0.99 -7.50
CA VAL A 99 -0.16 -0.09 -8.33
C VAL A 99 0.49 1.28 -8.55
N THR A 100 1.31 1.77 -7.63
CA THR A 100 2.02 3.06 -7.78
C THR A 100 3.51 3.04 -7.38
N HIS A 101 3.99 1.95 -6.79
CA HIS A 101 5.36 1.75 -6.31
C HIS A 101 5.80 0.35 -6.73
N ALA A 102 6.24 0.22 -7.98
CA ALA A 102 6.72 -1.07 -8.51
C ALA A 102 8.09 -1.49 -7.93
N HIS A 103 8.86 -0.55 -7.38
CA HIS A 103 10.17 -0.84 -6.79
C HIS A 103 10.03 -1.65 -5.50
N ALA A 104 10.93 -2.62 -5.29
CA ALA A 104 10.96 -3.49 -4.12
C ALA A 104 10.97 -2.69 -2.79
N GLU A 105 11.84 -1.69 -2.65
CA GLU A 105 11.87 -0.77 -1.49
C GLU A 105 10.50 -0.14 -1.15
N GLY A 106 9.79 0.37 -2.17
CA GLY A 106 8.47 0.99 -1.97
C GLY A 106 7.40 -0.03 -1.53
N GLN A 107 7.53 -1.28 -1.97
CA GLN A 107 6.69 -2.39 -1.53
C GLN A 107 7.05 -2.85 -0.12
N ALA A 108 8.34 -2.96 0.20
CA ALA A 108 8.84 -3.31 1.53
C ALA A 108 8.32 -2.33 2.59
N GLY A 109 8.35 -1.02 2.31
CA GLY A 109 7.77 -0.02 3.21
C GLY A 109 6.26 -0.19 3.43
N ALA A 110 5.51 -0.63 2.42
CA ALA A 110 4.09 -0.93 2.58
C ALA A 110 3.84 -2.20 3.40
N ILE A 111 4.65 -3.22 3.19
CA ILE A 111 4.65 -4.46 3.98
C ILE A 111 4.93 -4.12 5.45
N ALA A 112 5.98 -3.37 5.74
CA ALA A 112 6.36 -3.02 7.11
C ALA A 112 5.21 -2.35 7.89
N ILE A 113 4.51 -1.38 7.27
CA ILE A 113 3.37 -0.70 7.90
C ILE A 113 2.16 -1.64 8.07
N ALA A 114 1.89 -2.52 7.11
CA ALA A 114 0.81 -3.50 7.23
C ALA A 114 1.11 -4.52 8.33
N VAL A 115 2.33 -5.05 8.39
CA VAL A 115 2.78 -5.97 9.45
C VAL A 115 2.67 -5.32 10.82
N ALA A 116 3.12 -4.07 10.96
CA ALA A 116 2.98 -3.33 12.22
C ALA A 116 1.52 -3.18 12.65
N ALA A 117 0.61 -2.90 11.71
CA ALA A 117 -0.82 -2.78 12.00
C ALA A 117 -1.45 -4.13 12.39
N ALA A 118 -1.08 -5.22 11.71
CA ALA A 118 -1.52 -6.57 12.06
C ALA A 118 -1.05 -6.98 13.46
N TRP A 119 0.24 -6.73 13.76
CA TRP A 119 0.82 -7.00 15.07
C TRP A 119 0.12 -6.19 16.16
N ALA A 120 -0.09 -4.89 15.94
CA ALA A 120 -0.74 -4.02 16.92
C ALA A 120 -2.18 -4.49 17.21
N PHE A 121 -2.91 -4.92 16.17
CA PHE A 121 -4.26 -5.45 16.34
C PHE A 121 -4.29 -6.78 17.10
N THR A 122 -3.39 -7.72 16.79
CA THR A 122 -3.34 -9.03 17.46
C THR A 122 -2.88 -8.94 18.91
N HIS A 123 -2.14 -7.88 19.27
CA HIS A 123 -1.61 -7.69 20.61
C HIS A 123 -2.39 -6.68 21.46
N ARG A 124 -3.46 -6.06 20.93
CA ARG A 124 -4.23 -4.96 21.58
C ARG A 124 -4.68 -5.20 23.03
N ASP A 125 -4.85 -6.46 23.44
CA ASP A 125 -5.34 -6.84 24.78
C ASP A 125 -4.19 -7.13 25.78
N LYS A 126 -2.92 -6.92 25.39
CA LYS A 126 -1.74 -7.15 26.22
C LYS A 126 -1.20 -5.82 26.78
N PRO A 127 -1.24 -5.59 28.12
CA PRO A 127 -0.96 -4.28 28.70
C PRO A 127 0.52 -3.84 28.72
N ASN A 128 1.48 -4.69 28.32
CA ASN A 128 2.93 -4.43 28.39
C ASN A 128 3.70 -4.97 27.18
N ILE A 129 3.20 -4.80 25.96
CA ILE A 129 3.95 -5.29 24.80
C ILE A 129 5.15 -4.37 24.56
N GLY A 130 6.32 -4.94 24.39
CA GLY A 130 7.54 -4.16 24.24
C GLY A 130 7.57 -3.47 22.87
N ASN A 131 7.83 -2.15 22.85
CA ASN A 131 8.05 -1.42 21.59
C ASN A 131 9.13 -2.07 20.71
N ARG A 132 10.08 -2.77 21.34
CA ARG A 132 11.14 -3.53 20.68
C ARG A 132 10.62 -4.78 19.97
N GLU A 133 9.68 -5.51 20.57
CA GLU A 133 9.08 -6.73 19.99
C GLU A 133 8.29 -6.40 18.71
N LEU A 134 7.61 -5.25 18.68
CA LEU A 134 6.95 -4.77 17.46
C LEU A 134 7.96 -4.59 16.32
N ILE A 135 9.05 -3.86 16.59
CA ILE A 135 10.04 -3.54 15.56
C ILE A 135 10.78 -4.79 15.10
N GLU A 136 11.14 -5.71 16.02
CA GLU A 136 11.74 -7.00 15.68
C GLU A 136 10.81 -7.84 14.81
N TYR A 137 9.52 -7.94 15.17
CA TYR A 137 8.53 -8.66 14.37
C TYR A 137 8.35 -8.05 12.97
N VAL A 138 8.32 -6.72 12.87
CA VAL A 138 8.23 -6.03 11.58
C VAL A 138 9.46 -6.29 10.72
N ALA A 139 10.66 -6.25 11.31
CA ALA A 139 11.91 -6.53 10.62
C ALA A 139 11.96 -7.97 10.08
N ASP A 140 11.49 -8.95 10.85
CA ASP A 140 11.48 -10.36 10.45
C ASP A 140 10.54 -10.66 9.26
N HIS A 141 9.56 -9.78 9.00
CA HIS A 141 8.54 -9.96 7.95
C HIS A 141 8.64 -8.92 6.82
N THR A 142 9.64 -8.06 6.84
CA THR A 142 9.89 -7.07 5.79
C THR A 142 11.11 -7.51 4.97
N PRO A 143 10.99 -7.64 3.63
CA PRO A 143 12.09 -8.08 2.76
C PRO A 143 13.20 -7.04 2.59
#